data_AF-A0A915DQR2-F1
#
_entry.id   AF-A0A915DQR2-F1
#
_cell.length_a   1.000
_cell.length_b   1.000
_cell.length_c   1.000
_cell.angle_alpha   90.00
_cell.angle_beta   90.00
_cell.angle_gamma   90.00
#
_symmetry.space_group_name_H-M   'P 1'
#
loop_
_entity.id
_entity.type
_entity.pdbx_description
1 polymer ?
#
loop_
_entity_poly.entity_id
_entity_poly.type
_entity_poly.pdbx_seq_one_letter_code
_entity_poly.pdbx_strand_id
1 'polypeptide(L)'
;MFSVISQTGTISCFIVLATIPFTSAYLPIWVFQAAYTIMNLFGSLAFVGVIKSTMMISSQFSHVLMAATVIISSTIILLLPLGINVFAPDNTATEWSRIFIALPCIQIVTISIFYLLVTRSLDLGPILKKSRRRKCRQKLI
;
A
#
# COMPACT_ATOMS: atom_id res chain seq x y z
N MET A 1 2.98 -11.06 3.01
CA MET A 1 2.54 -11.09 4.43
C MET A 1 2.89 -9.80 5.16
N PHE A 2 4.17 -9.42 5.26
CA PHE A 2 4.59 -8.15 5.89
C PHE A 2 3.84 -6.91 5.33
N SER A 3 3.75 -6.80 4.00
CA SER A 3 3.05 -5.69 3.34
C SER A 3 1.54 -5.62 3.66
N VAL A 4 0.89 -6.77 3.92
CA VAL A 4 -0.54 -6.80 4.30
C VAL A 4 -0.70 -6.25 5.72
N ILE A 5 0.16 -6.67 6.65
CA ILE A 5 0.13 -6.23 8.05
C ILE A 5 0.39 -4.72 8.15
N SER A 6 1.37 -4.20 7.40
CA SER A 6 1.66 -2.76 7.41
C SER A 6 0.53 -1.93 6.80
N GLN A 7 -0.09 -2.41 5.72
CA GLN A 7 -1.22 -1.72 5.07
C GLN A 7 -2.49 -1.76 5.93
N THR A 8 -2.73 -2.83 6.70
CA THR A 8 -3.87 -2.84 7.64
C THR A 8 -3.71 -1.79 8.74
N GLY A 9 -2.47 -1.55 9.20
CA GLY A 9 -2.17 -0.50 10.18
C GLY A 9 -2.39 0.91 9.65
N THR A 10 -2.06 1.16 8.37
CA THR A 10 -2.36 2.46 7.74
C THR A 10 -3.86 2.68 7.56
N ILE A 11 -4.61 1.65 7.13
CA ILE A 11 -6.06 1.72 6.96
C ILE A 11 -6.77 2.02 8.29
N SER A 12 -6.40 1.35 9.38
CA SER A 12 -6.98 1.64 10.70
C SER A 12 -6.71 3.07 11.15
N CYS A 13 -5.51 3.59 10.83
CA CYS A 13 -5.15 4.95 11.18
C CYS A 13 -5.94 5.99 10.37
N PHE A 14 -6.15 5.74 9.06
CA PHE A 14 -7.01 6.56 8.22
C PHE A 14 -8.47 6.59 8.69
N ILE A 15 -9.00 5.46 9.19
CA ILE A 15 -10.36 5.41 9.76
C ILE A 15 -10.44 6.26 11.03
N VAL A 16 -9.42 6.20 11.90
CA VAL A 16 -9.33 7.08 13.08
C VAL A 16 -9.31 8.55 12.66
N LEU A 17 -8.51 8.92 11.65
CA LEU A 17 -8.44 10.28 11.10
C LEU A 17 -9.78 10.73 10.46
N ALA A 18 -10.51 9.83 9.81
CA ALA A 18 -11.81 10.11 9.20
C ALA A 18 -12.92 10.37 10.24
N THR A 19 -12.80 9.85 11.47
CA THR A 19 -13.79 10.08 12.55
C THR A 19 -13.61 11.42 13.27
N ILE A 20 -12.50 12.12 13.05
CA ILE A 20 -12.16 13.41 13.67
C ILE A 20 -13.15 14.54 13.33
N PRO A 21 -13.58 14.77 12.08
CA PRO A 21 -14.56 15.82 11.78
C PRO A 21 -15.93 15.60 12.43
N PHE A 22 -16.27 14.37 12.84
CA PHE A 22 -17.56 14.04 13.47
C PHE A 22 -17.55 14.14 15.00
N THR A 23 -16.36 14.21 15.62
CA THR A 23 -16.17 14.19 17.09
C THR A 23 -15.43 15.44 17.57
N SER A 24 -15.85 16.61 17.10
CA SER A 24 -15.16 17.90 17.27
C SER A 24 -15.22 18.51 18.68
N ALA A 25 -15.73 17.80 19.70
CA ALA A 25 -15.93 18.37 21.04
C ALA A 25 -14.91 17.95 22.12
N TYR A 26 -14.15 16.84 21.96
CA TYR A 26 -13.34 16.28 23.07
C TYR A 26 -11.98 15.67 22.71
N LEU A 27 -11.52 15.75 21.45
CA LEU A 27 -10.24 15.12 21.05
C LEU A 27 -9.04 16.06 21.23
N PRO A 28 -8.01 15.69 22.03
CA PRO A 28 -6.81 16.49 22.20
C PRO A 28 -5.94 16.49 20.94
N ILE A 29 -5.34 17.65 20.62
CA ILE A 29 -4.51 17.90 19.42
C ILE A 29 -3.37 16.86 19.24
N TRP A 30 -2.86 16.34 20.35
CA TRP A 30 -1.79 15.33 20.39
C TRP A 30 -2.18 14.02 19.71
N VAL A 31 -3.45 13.64 19.76
CA VAL A 31 -3.94 12.40 19.14
C VAL A 31 -3.96 12.51 17.63
N PHE A 32 -4.32 13.68 17.08
CA PHE A 32 -4.26 13.94 15.64
C PHE A 32 -2.83 13.81 15.11
N GLN A 33 -1.88 14.44 15.79
CA GLN A 33 -0.47 14.41 15.38
C GLN A 33 0.15 13.02 15.52
N ALA A 34 -0.17 12.30 16.60
CA ALA A 34 0.26 10.92 16.79
C ALA A 34 -0.32 10.00 15.70
N ALA A 35 -1.61 10.11 15.41
CA ALA A 35 -2.24 9.31 14.34
C ALA A 35 -1.61 9.62 12.97
N TYR A 36 -1.46 10.90 12.61
CA TYR A 36 -0.87 11.28 11.33
C TYR A 36 0.58 10.79 11.16
N THR A 37 1.39 10.89 12.22
CA THR A 37 2.79 10.41 12.18
C THR A 37 2.87 8.89 12.08
N ILE A 38 2.06 8.17 12.85
CA ILE A 38 1.96 6.70 12.80
C ILE A 38 1.49 6.23 11.42
N MET A 39 0.48 6.89 10.84
CA MET A 39 0.02 6.64 9.47
C MET A 39 1.18 6.74 8.46
N ASN A 40 1.94 7.83 8.52
CA ASN A 40 3.05 8.05 7.61
C ASN A 40 4.20 7.04 7.81
N LEU A 41 4.48 6.66 9.06
CA LEU A 41 5.48 5.65 9.40
C LEU A 41 5.11 4.28 8.84
N PHE A 42 3.87 3.83 9.07
CA PHE A 42 3.40 2.55 8.53
C PHE A 42 3.33 2.55 7.00
N GLY A 43 2.97 3.68 6.38
CA GLY A 43 3.01 3.84 4.92
C GLY A 43 4.43 3.69 4.36
N SER A 44 5.40 4.31 5.01
CA SER A 44 6.82 4.22 4.63
C SER A 44 7.37 2.80 4.81
N LEU A 45 6.98 2.10 5.87
CA LEU A 45 7.35 0.68 6.08
C LEU A 45 6.82 -0.22 4.97
N ALA A 46 5.60 0.01 4.49
CA ALA A 46 5.03 -0.73 3.38
C ALA A 46 5.86 -0.55 2.10
N PHE A 47 6.30 0.68 1.82
CA PHE A 47 7.15 1.01 0.68
C PHE A 47 8.53 0.34 0.76
N VAL A 48 9.18 0.36 1.93
CA VAL A 48 10.45 -0.36 2.15
C VAL A 48 10.29 -1.87 1.92
N GLY A 49 9.15 -2.44 2.33
CA GLY A 49 8.80 -3.83 2.06
C GLY A 49 8.77 -4.15 0.56
N VAL A 50 8.18 -3.26 -0.26
CA VAL A 50 8.16 -3.39 -1.72
C VAL A 50 9.58 -3.35 -2.26
N ILE A 51 10.39 -2.36 -1.90
CA ILE A 51 11.78 -2.24 -2.36
C ILE A 51 12.59 -3.51 -2.06
N LYS A 52 12.49 -4.02 -0.83
CA LYS A 52 13.20 -5.25 -0.42
C LYS A 52 12.76 -6.46 -1.26
N SER A 53 11.46 -6.61 -1.51
CA SER A 53 10.94 -7.70 -2.34
C SER A 53 11.38 -7.59 -3.81
N THR A 54 11.41 -6.37 -4.35
CA THR A 54 11.90 -6.07 -5.70
C THR A 54 13.40 -6.37 -5.83
N MET A 55 14.20 -6.01 -4.83
CA MET A 55 15.64 -6.31 -4.82
C MET A 55 15.91 -7.82 -4.70
N MET A 56 15.12 -8.55 -3.92
CA MET A 56 15.25 -10.01 -3.79
C MET A 56 14.98 -10.73 -5.12
N ILE A 57 14.03 -10.23 -5.92
CA ILE A 57 13.69 -10.84 -7.22
C ILE A 57 14.75 -10.56 -8.30
N SER A 58 15.56 -9.51 -8.15
CA SER A 58 16.35 -8.93 -9.25
C SER A 58 17.75 -8.44 -8.83
N SER A 59 18.50 -9.25 -8.07
CA SER A 59 19.79 -8.81 -7.49
C SER A 59 20.78 -8.20 -8.49
N GLN A 60 20.66 -8.47 -9.78
CA GLN A 60 21.48 -7.90 -10.85
C GLN A 60 21.00 -6.54 -11.41
N PHE A 61 19.71 -6.18 -11.26
CA PHE A 61 19.11 -4.94 -11.81
C PHE A 61 18.61 -3.97 -10.72
N SER A 62 19.07 -4.15 -9.47
CA SER A 62 18.61 -3.41 -8.30
C SER A 62 18.72 -1.88 -8.45
N HIS A 63 19.80 -1.38 -9.06
CA HIS A 63 20.01 0.05 -9.30
C HIS A 63 18.97 0.67 -10.22
N VAL A 64 18.59 -0.03 -11.31
CA VAL A 64 17.61 0.45 -12.28
C VAL A 64 16.20 0.47 -11.68
N LEU A 65 15.83 -0.58 -10.93
CA LEU A 65 14.54 -0.66 -10.26
C LEU A 65 14.40 0.36 -9.14
N MET A 66 15.47 0.62 -8.40
CA MET A 66 15.48 1.66 -7.38
C MET A 66 15.32 3.04 -8.00
N ALA A 67 16.02 3.34 -9.10
CA ALA A 67 15.85 4.59 -9.84
C ALA A 67 14.41 4.76 -10.36
N ALA A 68 13.83 3.71 -10.97
CA ALA A 68 12.45 3.73 -11.44
C ALA A 68 11.45 4.00 -10.31
N THR A 69 11.67 3.39 -9.14
CA THR A 69 10.80 3.60 -7.96
C THR A 69 10.87 5.04 -7.47
N VAL A 70 12.07 5.64 -7.44
CA VAL A 70 12.26 7.04 -7.03
C VAL A 70 11.61 8.00 -8.03
N ILE A 71 11.75 7.75 -9.33
CA ILE A 71 11.10 8.56 -10.37
C ILE A 71 9.57 8.55 -10.18
N ILE A 72 8.98 7.36 -9.99
CA ILE A 72 7.53 7.23 -9.73
C ILE A 72 7.13 8.03 -8.48
N SER A 73 7.85 7.88 -7.37
CA SER A 73 7.57 8.61 -6.13
C SER A 73 7.67 10.13 -6.31
N SER A 74 8.68 10.61 -7.02
CA SER A 74 8.85 12.04 -7.33
C SER A 74 7.71 12.57 -8.20
N THR A 75 7.26 11.81 -9.20
CA THR A 75 6.09 12.17 -10.01
C THR A 75 4.82 12.23 -9.17
N ILE A 76 4.60 11.28 -8.25
CA ILE A 76 3.42 11.27 -7.37
C ILE A 76 3.38 12.51 -6.48
N ILE A 77 4.50 12.91 -5.87
CA ILE A 77 4.56 14.10 -5.00
C ILE A 77 4.26 15.38 -5.80
N LEU A 78 4.68 15.45 -7.06
CA LEU A 78 4.35 16.56 -7.96
C LEU A 78 2.88 16.59 -8.38
N LEU A 79 2.27 15.41 -8.61
CA LEU A 79 0.86 15.31 -8.99
C LEU A 79 -0.09 15.49 -7.80
N LEU A 80 0.36 15.21 -6.57
CA LEU A 80 -0.45 15.30 -5.36
C LEU A 80 -1.11 16.69 -5.16
N PRO A 81 -0.39 17.83 -5.21
CA PRO A 81 -1.01 19.14 -5.04
C PRO A 81 -2.00 19.48 -6.15
N LEU A 82 -1.75 19.03 -7.40
CA LEU A 82 -2.68 19.20 -8.51
C LEU A 82 -3.97 18.40 -8.28
N GLY A 83 -3.84 17.16 -7.80
CA GLY A 83 -4.99 16.33 -7.45
C GLY A 83 -5.79 16.91 -6.29
N ILE A 84 -5.14 17.36 -5.22
CA ILE A 84 -5.81 17.96 -4.07
C ILE A 84 -6.58 19.23 -4.48
N ASN A 85 -6.01 20.08 -5.34
CA ASN A 85 -6.67 21.30 -5.82
C ASN A 85 -7.97 20.99 -6.60
N VAL A 86 -8.01 19.88 -7.34
CA VAL A 86 -9.23 19.43 -8.03
C VAL A 86 -10.26 18.84 -7.05
N PHE A 87 -9.82 18.16 -5.99
CA PHE A 87 -10.72 17.48 -5.04
C PHE A 87 -11.25 18.37 -3.91
N ALA A 88 -10.56 19.47 -3.58
CA ALA A 88 -10.95 20.42 -2.54
C ALA A 88 -10.74 21.87 -3.01
N PRO A 89 -11.49 22.33 -4.04
CA PRO A 89 -11.38 23.70 -4.54
C PRO A 89 -11.77 24.73 -3.48
N ASP A 90 -12.78 24.42 -2.66
CA ASP A 90 -13.32 25.34 -1.65
C ASP A 90 -12.72 25.10 -0.24
N ASN A 91 -11.75 24.20 -0.11
CA ASN A 91 -11.06 23.83 1.13
C ASN A 91 -11.99 23.57 2.33
N THR A 92 -13.18 23.04 2.06
CA THR A 92 -14.17 22.82 3.12
C THR A 92 -13.86 21.54 3.91
N ALA A 93 -14.19 21.51 5.22
CA ALA A 93 -13.95 20.34 6.08
C ALA A 93 -14.66 19.07 5.57
N THR A 94 -15.78 19.23 4.86
CA THR A 94 -16.55 18.15 4.24
C THR A 94 -15.82 17.52 3.05
N GLU A 95 -15.12 18.32 2.23
CA GLU A 95 -14.31 17.83 1.11
C GLU A 95 -13.09 17.05 1.60
N TRP A 96 -12.39 17.58 2.60
CA TRP A 96 -11.26 16.90 3.21
C TRP A 96 -11.67 15.56 3.83
N SER A 97 -12.83 15.50 4.50
CA SER A 97 -13.37 14.24 5.02
C SER A 97 -13.59 13.19 3.92
N ARG A 98 -14.11 13.58 2.75
CA ARG A 98 -14.28 12.67 1.61
C ARG A 98 -12.94 12.12 1.12
N ILE A 99 -11.89 12.94 1.07
CA ILE A 99 -10.54 12.51 0.67
C ILE A 99 -9.98 11.49 1.68
N PHE A 100 -10.12 11.77 2.99
CA PHE A 100 -9.67 10.87 4.05
C PHE A 100 -10.41 9.53 4.08
N ILE A 101 -11.63 9.45 3.55
CA ILE A 101 -12.39 8.19 3.39
C ILE A 101 -12.04 7.51 2.06
N ALA A 102 -11.85 8.27 0.98
CA ALA A 102 -11.54 7.72 -0.33
C ALA A 102 -10.18 6.99 -0.36
N LEU A 103 -9.17 7.53 0.32
CA LEU A 103 -7.82 6.94 0.38
C LEU A 103 -7.80 5.51 0.99
N PRO A 104 -8.35 5.24 2.18
CA PRO A 104 -8.40 3.89 2.73
C PRO A 104 -9.28 2.95 1.89
N CYS A 105 -10.34 3.44 1.23
CA CYS A 105 -11.13 2.60 0.31
C CYS A 105 -10.28 2.06 -0.85
N ILE A 106 -9.46 2.91 -1.48
CA ILE A 106 -8.55 2.49 -2.56
C ILE A 106 -7.50 1.50 -2.03
N GLN A 107 -6.99 1.73 -0.83
CA GLN A 107 -6.06 0.80 -0.17
C GLN A 107 -6.70 -0.57 0.10
N ILE A 108 -7.95 -0.60 0.55
CA ILE A 108 -8.71 -1.86 0.75
C ILE A 108 -8.89 -2.60 -0.57
N VAL A 109 -9.27 -1.92 -1.65
CA VAL A 109 -9.40 -2.57 -2.96
C VAL A 109 -8.06 -3.20 -3.39
N THR A 110 -6.97 -2.46 -3.22
CA THR A 110 -5.62 -2.91 -3.57
C THR A 110 -5.20 -4.12 -2.73
N ILE A 111 -5.45 -4.09 -1.41
CA ILE A 111 -5.10 -5.20 -0.50
C ILE A 111 -5.93 -6.44 -0.80
N SER A 112 -7.21 -6.28 -1.17
CA SER A 112 -8.09 -7.39 -1.55
C SER A 112 -7.62 -8.06 -2.84
N ILE A 113 -7.24 -7.29 -3.86
CA ILE A 113 -6.68 -7.83 -5.11
C ILE A 113 -5.38 -8.61 -4.82
N PHE A 114 -4.49 -8.03 -4.02
CA PHE A 114 -3.24 -8.69 -3.64
C PHE A 114 -3.49 -10.00 -2.88
N TYR A 115 -4.43 -10.01 -1.93
CA TYR A 115 -4.81 -11.20 -1.18
C TYR A 115 -5.33 -12.30 -2.12
N LEU A 116 -6.23 -11.95 -3.05
CA LEU A 116 -6.77 -12.89 -4.04
C LEU A 116 -5.65 -13.51 -4.91
N LEU A 117 -4.73 -12.70 -5.41
CA LEU A 117 -3.59 -13.16 -6.22
C LEU A 117 -2.66 -14.10 -5.44
N VAL A 118 -2.39 -13.78 -4.18
CA VAL A 118 -1.56 -14.63 -3.31
C VAL A 118 -2.25 -15.96 -3.02
N THR A 119 -3.53 -15.96 -2.68
CA THR A 119 -4.28 -17.21 -2.48
C THR A 119 -4.26 -18.10 -3.73
N ARG A 120 -4.47 -17.51 -4.92
CA ARG A 120 -4.39 -18.27 -6.19
C ARG A 120 -3.01 -18.83 -6.47
N SER A 121 -1.96 -18.10 -6.11
CA SER A 121 -0.57 -18.54 -6.27
C SER A 121 -0.22 -19.72 -5.35
N LEU A 122 -0.77 -19.73 -4.13
CA LEU A 122 -0.57 -20.81 -3.18
C LEU A 122 -1.24 -22.11 -3.63
N ASP A 123 -2.45 -22.06 -4.19
CA ASP A 123 -3.14 -23.24 -4.72
C ASP A 123 -2.43 -23.85 -5.95
N LEU A 124 -1.84 -23.02 -6.81
CA LEU A 124 -1.12 -23.49 -8.01
C LEU A 124 0.29 -24.02 -7.69
N GLY A 125 0.89 -23.62 -6.58
CA GLY A 125 2.23 -24.05 -6.16
C GLY A 125 2.43 -25.58 -6.17
N PRO A 126 1.61 -26.38 -5.47
CA PRO A 126 1.75 -27.84 -5.46
C PRO A 126 1.51 -28.48 -6.83
N ILE A 127 0.59 -27.93 -7.63
CA ILE A 127 0.26 -28.44 -8.99
C ILE A 127 1.43 -28.21 -9.95
N LEU A 128 2.00 -27.01 -9.97
CA LEU A 128 3.16 -26.67 -10.80
C LEU A 128 4.41 -27.44 -10.36
N LYS A 129 4.61 -27.64 -9.04
CA LYS A 129 5.72 -28.45 -8.52
C LYS A 129 5.58 -29.92 -8.94
N LYS A 130 4.36 -30.47 -8.93
CA LYS A 130 4.06 -31.82 -9.41
C LYS A 130 4.29 -31.95 -10.92
N SER A 131 3.86 -30.95 -11.71
CA SER A 131 4.08 -30.90 -13.16
C SER A 131 5.57 -30.79 -13.54
N ARG A 132 6.33 -29.92 -12.87
CA ARG A 132 7.78 -29.77 -13.09
C ARG A 132 8.55 -31.03 -12.72
N ARG A 133 8.20 -31.71 -11.62
CA ARG A 133 8.81 -33.00 -11.25
C ARG A 133 8.52 -34.12 -12.27
N ARG A 134 7.32 -34.15 -12.85
CA ARG A 134 7.00 -35.11 -13.93
C ARG A 134 7.82 -34.83 -15.18
N LYS A 135 7.94 -33.56 -15.57
CA LYS A 135 8.72 -33.15 -16.75
C LYS A 135 10.23 -33.44 -16.60
N CYS A 136 10.79 -33.34 -15.39
CA CYS A 136 12.18 -33.75 -15.12
C CYS A 136 12.39 -35.26 -15.21
N ARG A 137 11.47 -36.09 -14.70
CA ARG A 137 11.59 -37.55 -14.81
C ARG A 137 11.51 -38.05 -16.25
N GLN A 138 10.71 -37.39 -17.08
CA GLN A 138 10.55 -37.75 -18.49
C GLN A 138 11.77 -37.41 -19.38
N LYS A 139 12.69 -36.56 -18.91
CA LYS A 139 13.95 -36.25 -19.61
C LYS A 139 15.10 -37.19 -19.22
N LEU A 140 14.88 -38.11 -18.30
CA LEU A 140 15.88 -39.01 -17.71
C LEU A 140 15.72 -40.48 -18.17
N ILE A 141 14.79 -40.74 -19.09
CA ILE A 141 14.54 -41.99 -19.81
C ILE A 141 14.76 -41.69 -21.28
#